data_AF-A0A940LDG0-F1
#
_entry.id   AF-A0A940LDG0-F1
#
_cell.length_a   1.000
_cell.length_b   1.000
_cell.length_c   1.000
_cell.angle_alpha   90.00
_cell.angle_beta   90.00
_cell.angle_gamma   90.00
#
_symmetry.space_group_name_H-M   'P 1'
#
loop_
_entity.id
_entity.type
_entity.pdbx_description
1 polymer ?
#
loop_
_entity_poly.entity_id
_entity_poly.type
_entity_poly.pdbx_seq_one_letter_code
_entity_poly.pdbx_strand_id
1 'polypeptide(L)'
;MNQVRKQAAGIDVAKEELVVSFSTLAEDGTITHLSCRSFPNTEKGFAALVKTSRQVFEPEKPMHYIMEATGVYYEALAYYLHKASLLV
;
A
#
# COMPACT_ATOMS: atom_id res chain seq x y z
N MET A 1 1.10 24.02 1.30
CA MET A 1 1.05 22.58 0.97
C MET A 1 -0.41 22.24 0.75
N ASN A 2 -0.74 21.61 -0.37
CA ASN A 2 -2.13 21.28 -0.65
C ASN A 2 -2.61 20.13 0.26
N GLN A 3 -3.85 20.22 0.72
CA GLN A 3 -4.43 19.20 1.60
C GLN A 3 -4.55 17.88 0.84
N VAL A 4 -4.08 16.79 1.45
CA VAL A 4 -4.19 15.45 0.85
C VAL A 4 -5.65 14.98 0.92
N ARG A 5 -6.22 14.60 -0.22
CA ARG A 5 -7.56 14.04 -0.33
C ARG A 5 -7.57 12.51 -0.24
N LYS A 6 -6.59 11.83 -0.85
CA LYS A 6 -6.44 10.36 -0.80
C LYS A 6 -4.98 9.94 -0.69
N GLN A 7 -4.76 8.76 -0.10
CA GLN A 7 -3.44 8.17 0.07
C GLN A 7 -3.51 6.69 -0.31
N ALA A 8 -2.55 6.23 -1.11
CA ALA A 8 -2.61 4.90 -1.71
C ALA A 8 -1.23 4.25 -1.85
N ALA A 9 -1.18 2.96 -1.50
CA ALA A 9 -0.11 2.03 -1.84
C ALA A 9 -0.58 1.16 -3.01
N GLY A 10 -0.01 1.39 -4.20
CA GLY A 10 -0.18 0.50 -5.36
C GLY A 10 0.86 -0.62 -5.29
N ILE A 11 0.43 -1.86 -5.43
CA ILE A 11 1.22 -3.06 -5.16
C ILE A 11 1.20 -3.97 -6.38
N ASP A 12 2.34 -4.13 -7.03
CA ASP A 12 2.57 -5.22 -7.99
C ASP A 12 2.95 -6.48 -7.21
N VAL A 13 2.13 -7.52 -7.34
CA VAL A 13 2.24 -8.75 -6.55
C VAL A 13 2.88 -9.85 -7.39
N ALA A 14 4.14 -10.17 -7.09
CA ALA A 14 4.82 -11.35 -7.60
C ALA A 14 4.85 -12.50 -6.58
N LYS A 15 5.31 -13.68 -7.01
CA LYS A 15 5.42 -14.86 -6.13
C LYS A 15 6.29 -14.61 -4.90
N GLU A 16 7.41 -13.93 -5.07
CA GLU A 16 8.43 -13.78 -4.02
C GLU A 16 8.53 -12.33 -3.50
N GLU A 17 8.03 -11.37 -4.25
CA GLU A 17 8.14 -9.94 -3.94
C GLU A 17 6.85 -9.17 -4.16
N LEU A 18 6.73 -8.06 -3.44
CA LEU A 18 5.70 -7.05 -3.55
C LEU A 18 6.39 -5.74 -3.88
N VAL A 19 6.21 -5.21 -5.09
CA VAL A 19 6.75 -3.90 -5.48
C VAL A 19 5.69 -2.85 -5.21
N VAL A 20 5.99 -1.91 -4.31
CA VAL A 20 4.99 -0.97 -3.79
C VAL A 20 5.35 0.47 -4.09
N SER A 21 4.42 1.19 -4.71
CA SER A 21 4.48 2.63 -4.95
C SER A 21 3.52 3.36 -4.00
N PHE A 22 4.06 4.31 -3.23
CA PHE A 22 3.29 5.15 -2.32
C PHE A 22 2.98 6.50 -2.96
N SER A 23 1.71 6.87 -2.99
CA SER A 23 1.27 8.12 -3.61
C SER A 23 0.15 8.82 -2.83
N THR A 24 0.05 10.13 -3.02
CA THR A 24 -1.03 10.97 -2.48
C THR A 24 -1.74 11.68 -3.62
N LEU A 25 -3.03 11.95 -3.44
CA LEU A 25 -3.83 12.81 -4.29
C LEU A 25 -4.25 14.03 -3.47
N ALA A 26 -3.90 15.23 -3.92
CA ALA A 26 -4.33 16.48 -3.31
C ALA A 26 -5.75 16.90 -3.75
N GLU A 27 -6.35 17.86 -3.05
CA GLU A 27 -7.68 18.42 -3.39
C GLU A 27 -7.74 19.04 -4.78
N ASP A 28 -6.64 19.63 -5.28
CA ASP A 28 -6.54 20.18 -6.64
C ASP A 28 -6.35 19.12 -7.73
N GLY A 29 -6.32 17.85 -7.36
CA GLY A 29 -6.08 16.73 -8.27
C GLY A 29 -4.61 16.40 -8.51
N THR A 30 -3.66 17.12 -7.88
CA THR A 30 -2.23 16.83 -8.00
C THR A 30 -1.89 15.48 -7.39
N ILE A 31 -1.26 14.59 -8.17
CA ILE A 31 -0.72 13.32 -7.69
C ILE A 31 0.75 13.51 -7.32
N THR A 32 1.13 13.09 -6.11
CA THR A 32 2.53 13.09 -5.67
C THR A 32 2.99 11.67 -5.38
N HIS A 33 4.04 11.22 -6.06
CA HIS A 33 4.74 9.97 -5.76
C HIS A 33 5.73 10.20 -4.62
N LEU A 34 5.59 9.46 -3.54
CA LEU A 34 6.38 9.64 -2.32
C LEU A 34 7.61 8.74 -2.28
N SER A 35 7.42 7.45 -2.56
CA SER A 35 8.51 6.47 -2.61
C SER A 35 8.07 5.18 -3.29
N CYS A 36 9.05 4.39 -3.72
CA CYS A 36 8.86 3.03 -4.20
C CYS A 36 9.76 2.09 -3.38
N ARG A 37 9.23 0.93 -2.95
CA ARG A 37 9.97 -0.08 -2.17
C ARG A 37 9.46 -1.48 -2.47
N SER A 38 10.36 -2.45 -2.42
CA SER A 38 10.01 -3.87 -2.52
C SER A 38 9.99 -4.53 -1.14
N PHE A 39 9.05 -5.44 -0.93
CA PHE A 39 8.93 -6.27 0.27
C PHE A 39 8.84 -7.74 -0.13
N PRO A 40 9.35 -8.69 0.66
CA PRO A 40 9.15 -10.10 0.38
C PRO A 40 7.65 -10.47 0.50
N ASN A 41 7.13 -11.32 -0.38
CA ASN A 41 5.75 -11.83 -0.32
C ASN A 41 5.60 -12.87 0.80
N THR A 42 5.73 -12.40 2.03
CA THR A 42 5.71 -13.18 3.27
C THR A 42 5.05 -12.35 4.37
N GLU A 43 4.56 -12.99 5.43
CA GLU A 43 3.94 -12.29 6.56
C GLU A 43 4.84 -11.21 7.18
N LYS A 44 6.16 -11.47 7.28
CA LYS A 44 7.14 -10.47 7.74
C LYS A 44 7.23 -9.28 6.79
N GLY A 45 7.18 -9.52 5.48
CA GLY A 45 7.13 -8.47 4.47
C GLY A 45 5.83 -7.66 4.53
N PHE A 46 4.68 -8.30 4.79
CA PHE A 46 3.40 -7.62 4.95
C PHE A 46 3.42 -6.68 6.16
N ALA A 47 3.96 -7.13 7.29
CA ALA A 47 4.13 -6.30 8.48
C ALA A 47 5.05 -5.09 8.20
N ALA A 48 6.15 -5.30 7.46
CA ALA A 48 7.07 -4.25 7.05
C ALA A 48 6.42 -3.24 6.09
N LEU A 49 5.60 -3.71 5.16
CA LEU A 49 4.80 -2.90 4.25
C LEU A 49 3.83 -2.00 5.04
N VAL A 50 3.01 -2.57 5.92
CA VAL A 50 2.04 -1.80 6.72
C VAL A 50 2.76 -0.78 7.60
N LYS A 51 3.85 -1.18 8.27
CA LYS A 51 4.68 -0.28 9.07
C LYS A 51 5.22 0.88 8.23
N THR A 52 5.77 0.60 7.05
CA THR A 52 6.29 1.63 6.16
C THR A 52 5.19 2.57 5.69
N SER A 53 4.03 2.04 5.34
CA SER A 53 2.92 2.84 4.86
C SER A 53 2.48 3.87 5.91
N ARG A 54 2.41 3.46 7.20
CA ARG A 54 2.13 4.36 8.33
C ARG A 54 3.19 5.43 8.58
N GLN A 55 4.42 5.22 8.12
CA GLN A 55 5.51 6.21 8.23
C GLN A 55 5.49 7.22 7.08
N VAL A 56 4.92 6.84 5.94
CA VAL A 56 4.90 7.63 4.71
C VAL A 56 3.64 8.50 4.60
N PHE A 57 2.54 8.04 5.21
CA PHE A 57 1.21 8.64 5.08
C PHE A 57 0.74 9.40 6.33
N GLU A 58 -0.32 10.20 6.15
CA GLU A 58 -0.93 10.97 7.24
C GLU A 58 -1.76 10.02 8.11
N PRO A 59 -1.48 9.89 9.42
CA PRO A 59 -2.15 8.91 10.29
C PRO A 59 -3.66 9.07 10.37
N GLU A 60 -4.15 10.30 10.23
CA GLU A 60 -5.57 10.67 10.36
C GLU A 60 -6.39 10.38 9.09
N LYS A 61 -5.75 9.91 8.01
CA LYS A 61 -6.44 9.65 6.73
C LYS A 61 -6.47 8.16 6.41
N PRO A 62 -7.57 7.66 5.84
CA PRO A 62 -7.65 6.28 5.38
C PRO A 62 -6.63 6.07 4.25
N MET A 63 -5.94 4.95 4.35
CA MET A 63 -4.96 4.50 3.39
C MET A 63 -5.55 3.37 2.56
N HIS A 64 -5.40 3.47 1.24
CA HIS A 64 -5.86 2.44 0.31
C HIS A 64 -4.71 1.55 -0.13
N TYR A 65 -4.91 0.24 -0.05
CA TYR A 65 -4.00 -0.75 -0.62
C TYR A 65 -4.63 -1.30 -1.91
N ILE A 66 -4.00 -1.05 -3.06
CA ILE A 66 -4.46 -1.52 -4.37
C ILE A 66 -3.49 -2.58 -4.86
N MET A 67 -3.97 -3.79 -5.10
CA MET A 67 -3.16 -4.91 -5.56
C MET A 67 -3.39 -5.17 -7.07
N GLU A 68 -2.31 -5.16 -7.84
CA GLU A 68 -2.25 -5.76 -9.16
C GLU A 68 -1.98 -7.26 -8.98
N ALA A 69 -3.05 -8.05 -9.10
CA ALA A 69 -3.02 -9.48 -8.80
C ALA A 69 -2.40 -10.28 -9.96
N THR A 70 -1.28 -10.97 -9.68
CA THR A 70 -0.72 -11.98 -10.60
C THR A 70 -0.97 -13.39 -10.06
N GLY A 71 -1.77 -14.19 -10.77
CA GLY A 71 -2.11 -15.56 -10.35
C GLY A 71 -2.78 -15.60 -8.98
N VAL A 72 -2.35 -16.54 -8.11
CA VAL A 72 -2.87 -16.72 -6.73
C VAL A 72 -2.02 -16.00 -5.67
N TYR A 73 -0.95 -15.30 -6.06
CA TYR A 73 0.05 -14.79 -5.12
C TYR A 73 -0.43 -13.60 -4.27
N TYR A 74 -1.57 -13.00 -4.62
CA TYR A 74 -2.19 -11.90 -3.88
C TYR A 74 -3.02 -12.38 -2.68
N GLU A 75 -3.45 -13.64 -2.64
CA GLU A 75 -4.40 -14.14 -1.65
C GLU A 75 -3.87 -14.01 -0.22
N ALA A 76 -2.59 -14.33 0.00
CA ALA A 76 -1.96 -14.23 1.31
C ALA A 76 -1.91 -12.79 1.82
N LEU A 77 -1.58 -11.83 0.94
CA LEU A 77 -1.57 -10.42 1.27
C LEU A 77 -2.98 -9.90 1.54
N ALA A 78 -3.94 -10.25 0.69
CA ALA A 78 -5.35 -9.85 0.85
C ALA A 78 -5.92 -10.34 2.19
N TYR A 79 -5.66 -11.60 2.54
CA TYR A 79 -6.10 -12.17 3.81
C TYR A 79 -5.46 -11.49 5.02
N TYR A 80 -4.17 -11.14 4.94
CA TYR A 80 -3.47 -10.39 5.97
C TYR A 80 -4.07 -8.99 6.17
N LEU A 81 -4.31 -8.25 5.09
CA LEU A 81 -4.91 -6.92 5.13
C LEU A 81 -6.35 -6.97 5.66
N HIS A 82 -7.13 -7.98 5.28
CA HIS A 82 -8.48 -8.18 5.79
C HIS A 82 -8.48 -8.44 7.31
N LYS A 83 -7.63 -9.35 7.80
CA LYS A 83 -7.45 -9.59 9.24
C LYS A 83 -7.04 -8.34 10.01
N ALA A 84 -6.24 -7.48 9.40
CA ALA A 84 -5.81 -6.22 9.99
C ALA A 84 -6.88 -5.11 9.91
N SER A 85 -8.07 -5.38 9.36
CA SER A 85 -9.11 -4.38 9.07
C SER A 85 -8.61 -3.23 8.18
N LEU A 86 -7.66 -3.53 7.28
CA LEU A 86 -7.06 -2.59 6.33
C LEU A 86 -7.53 -2.80 4.88
N LEU A 87 -8.24 -3.90 4.62
CA LEU A 87 -8.88 -4.14 3.34
C LEU A 87 -10.29 -3.56 3.38
N VAL A 88 -10.60 -2.63 2.48
CA VAL A 88 -11.87 -1.90 2.37
C VAL A 88 -12.54 -2.22 1.05
#